data_AF-A0A377GB92-F1
#
_entry.id   AF-A0A377GB92-F1
#
_cell.length_a   1.000
_cell.length_b   1.000
_cell.length_c   1.000
_cell.angle_alpha   90.00
_cell.angle_beta   90.00
_cell.angle_gamma   90.00
#
_symmetry.space_group_name_H-M   'P 1'
#
loop_
_entity.id
_entity.type
_entity.pdbx_description
1 polymer ?
#
loop_
_entity_poly.entity_id
_entity_poly.type
_entity_poly.pdbx_seq_one_letter_code
_entity_poly.pdbx_strand_id
1 'polypeptide(L)'
;MNAQGRLMVLGLILFMLITWLGFAVHTSSRFSGSFWGGVFGVSGSILMLIPLLYLFIKRISFLKNWVTRYVSMNTLLSWHIYTGIIGSILILIHTGHKFNSALGIALTAMTLIVTLSGFIGRYLMGFMAHEIDEKKTILMGLQKQYQIVAQELQASAPSKQNIGKLHLMTARFLSWLLEDTALDGHLIKSAEVRALCLADAISELEYAIRFHEHFKRLFQKWLACHIITALILYVLLGLHVWSGIYFGLRWFQ
;
A
#
# COMPACT_ATOMS: atom_id res chain seq x y z
N MET A 1 -7.31 -6.28 -5.87
CA MET A 1 -6.96 -7.67 -5.48
C MET A 1 -8.12 -8.20 -4.69
N ASN A 2 -8.70 -9.33 -5.11
CA ASN A 2 -9.89 -9.89 -4.47
C ASN A 2 -9.56 -10.28 -3.02
N ALA A 3 -10.57 -10.38 -2.15
CA ALA A 3 -10.38 -10.72 -0.74
C ALA A 3 -9.60 -12.04 -0.56
N GLN A 4 -9.92 -13.05 -1.38
CA GLN A 4 -9.20 -14.34 -1.40
C GLN A 4 -7.71 -14.18 -1.75
N GLY A 5 -7.39 -13.41 -2.80
CA GLY A 5 -6.00 -13.16 -3.19
C GLY A 5 -5.20 -12.45 -2.09
N ARG A 6 -5.85 -11.57 -1.33
CA ARG A 6 -5.27 -10.87 -0.17
C ARG A 6 -4.90 -11.84 0.95
N LEU A 7 -5.78 -12.76 1.28
CA LEU A 7 -5.53 -13.80 2.29
C LEU A 7 -4.42 -14.74 1.85
N MET A 8 -4.39 -15.15 0.57
CA MET A 8 -3.32 -15.98 0.03
C MET A 8 -1.95 -15.31 0.14
N VAL A 9 -1.84 -14.04 -0.27
CA VAL A 9 -0.57 -13.30 -0.19
C VAL A 9 -0.12 -13.13 1.27
N LEU A 10 -1.03 -12.82 2.19
CA LEU A 10 -0.74 -12.76 3.62
C LEU A 10 -0.23 -14.10 4.16
N GLY A 11 -0.90 -15.20 3.79
CA GLY A 11 -0.48 -16.55 4.16
C GLY A 11 0.91 -16.89 3.63
N LEU A 12 1.23 -16.54 2.39
CA LEU A 12 2.56 -16.74 1.81
C LEU A 12 3.64 -15.90 2.51
N ILE A 13 3.36 -14.64 2.85
CA ILE A 13 4.30 -13.80 3.62
C ILE A 13 4.52 -14.37 5.02
N LEU A 14 3.44 -14.80 5.70
CA LEU A 14 3.55 -15.43 7.01
C LEU A 14 4.39 -16.71 6.93
N PHE A 15 4.13 -17.56 5.94
CA PHE A 15 4.91 -18.76 5.69
C PHE A 15 6.39 -18.46 5.39
N MET A 16 6.67 -17.41 4.61
CA MET A 16 8.04 -16.94 4.35
C MET A 16 8.74 -16.52 5.64
N LEU A 17 8.06 -15.75 6.50
CA LEU A 17 8.60 -15.30 7.78
C LEU A 17 8.86 -16.48 8.72
N ILE A 18 7.89 -17.39 8.86
CA ILE A 18 8.05 -18.63 9.65
C ILE A 18 9.25 -19.43 9.15
N THR A 19 9.37 -19.60 7.84
CA THR A 19 10.50 -20.31 7.21
C THR A 19 11.81 -19.63 7.61
N TRP A 20 11.91 -18.31 7.49
CA TRP A 20 13.11 -17.56 7.87
C TRP A 20 13.44 -17.67 9.38
N LEU A 21 12.43 -17.55 10.25
CA LEU A 21 12.57 -17.74 11.70
C LEU A 21 13.03 -19.16 12.07
N GLY A 22 12.79 -20.15 11.21
CA GLY A 22 13.30 -21.51 11.36
C GLY A 22 14.82 -21.60 11.49
N PHE A 23 15.57 -20.59 11.05
CA PHE A 23 17.03 -20.49 11.28
C PHE A 23 17.39 -20.57 12.77
N ALA A 24 16.55 -20.04 13.66
CA ALA A 24 16.81 -20.04 15.10
C ALA A 24 16.76 -21.45 15.73
N VAL A 25 16.08 -22.40 15.07
CA VAL A 25 15.81 -23.74 15.61
C VAL A 25 16.57 -24.83 14.85
N HIS A 26 16.81 -24.65 13.54
CA HIS A 26 17.44 -25.67 12.71
C HIS A 26 18.38 -25.08 11.66
N THR A 27 19.59 -25.62 11.59
CA THR A 27 20.59 -25.34 10.56
C THR A 27 21.06 -26.65 9.92
N SER A 28 21.01 -26.76 8.59
CA SER A 28 21.50 -27.95 7.86
C SER A 28 22.66 -27.58 6.93
N SER A 29 23.88 -27.80 7.42
CA SER A 29 25.11 -27.33 6.76
C SER A 29 25.38 -27.93 5.37
N ARG A 30 24.80 -29.11 5.08
CA ARG A 30 24.94 -29.84 3.81
C ARG A 30 23.80 -29.58 2.81
N PHE A 31 22.67 -29.04 3.25
CA PHE A 31 21.47 -28.95 2.41
C PHE A 31 21.67 -28.01 1.21
N SER A 32 22.25 -26.83 1.41
CA SER A 32 22.49 -25.86 0.33
C SER A 32 23.43 -26.36 -0.77
N GLY A 33 24.30 -27.32 -0.46
CA GLY A 33 25.19 -28.00 -1.42
C GLY A 33 24.62 -29.28 -2.01
N SER A 34 23.44 -29.74 -1.55
CA SER A 34 22.80 -30.96 -2.05
C SER A 34 22.03 -30.72 -3.35
N PHE A 35 21.70 -31.80 -4.06
CA PHE A 35 20.86 -31.76 -5.26
C PHE A 35 19.54 -30.98 -5.01
N TRP A 36 18.83 -31.31 -3.93
CA TRP A 36 17.56 -30.64 -3.60
C TRP A 36 17.75 -29.16 -3.26
N GLY A 37 18.81 -28.82 -2.51
CA GLY A 37 19.18 -27.43 -2.28
C GLY A 37 19.39 -26.68 -3.59
N GLY A 38 20.16 -27.26 -4.52
CA GLY A 38 20.37 -26.71 -5.86
C GLY A 38 19.08 -26.49 -6.65
N VAL A 39 18.17 -27.48 -6.66
CA VAL A 39 16.85 -27.38 -7.32
C VAL A 39 16.05 -26.19 -6.77
N PHE A 40 16.01 -26.02 -5.44
CA PHE A 40 15.34 -24.86 -4.81
C PHE A 40 16.02 -23.54 -5.18
N GLY A 41 17.36 -23.49 -5.19
CA GLY A 41 18.12 -22.30 -5.55
C GLY A 41 17.90 -21.87 -7.00
N VAL A 42 17.96 -22.82 -7.94
CA VAL A 42 17.72 -22.57 -9.38
C VAL A 42 16.27 -22.17 -9.61
N SER A 43 15.31 -22.92 -9.08
CA SER A 43 13.88 -22.62 -9.26
C SER A 43 13.52 -21.26 -8.66
N GLY A 44 14.00 -20.96 -7.44
CA GLY A 44 13.81 -19.67 -6.79
C GLY A 44 14.44 -18.52 -7.57
N SER A 45 15.65 -18.71 -8.10
CA SER A 45 16.33 -17.71 -8.93
C SER A 45 15.57 -17.43 -10.24
N ILE A 46 15.07 -18.47 -10.92
CA ILE A 46 14.24 -18.32 -12.13
C ILE A 46 12.95 -17.56 -11.82
N LEU A 47 12.26 -17.91 -10.74
CA LEU A 47 11.05 -17.19 -10.32
C LEU A 47 11.35 -15.73 -10.00
N MET A 48 12.49 -15.44 -9.37
CA MET A 48 12.94 -14.07 -9.10
C MET A 48 13.26 -13.27 -10.36
N LEU A 49 13.48 -13.87 -11.53
CA LEU A 49 13.64 -13.12 -12.77
C LEU A 49 12.31 -12.56 -13.30
N ILE A 50 11.17 -13.14 -12.93
CA ILE A 50 9.85 -12.68 -13.38
C ILE A 50 9.53 -11.26 -12.82
N PRO A 51 9.74 -10.97 -11.52
CA PRO A 51 9.61 -9.62 -10.99
C PRO A 51 10.54 -8.59 -11.67
N LEU A 52 11.76 -8.98 -12.06
CA LEU A 52 12.68 -8.14 -12.81
C LEU A 52 12.14 -7.85 -14.22
N LEU A 53 11.64 -8.88 -14.89
CA LEU A 53 11.04 -8.76 -16.22
C LEU A 53 9.85 -7.81 -16.20
N TYR A 54 9.04 -7.80 -15.14
CA TYR A 54 7.97 -6.82 -14.96
C TYR A 54 8.49 -5.37 -14.98
N LEU A 55 9.62 -5.07 -14.34
CA LEU A 55 10.23 -3.73 -14.37
C LEU A 55 10.60 -3.33 -15.81
N PHE A 56 11.21 -4.24 -16.57
CA PHE A 56 11.58 -4.02 -17.96
C PHE A 56 10.36 -3.80 -18.86
N ILE A 57 9.34 -4.67 -18.76
CA ILE A 57 8.08 -4.53 -19.50
C ILE A 57 7.41 -3.20 -19.19
N LYS A 58 7.40 -2.79 -17.91
CA LYS A 58 6.76 -1.54 -17.49
C LYS A 58 7.48 -0.30 -18.02
N ARG A 59 8.81 -0.33 -18.14
CA ARG A 59 9.64 0.85 -18.49
C ARG A 59 9.90 0.97 -20.00
N ILE A 60 9.94 -0.14 -20.74
CA ILE A 60 10.18 -0.15 -22.18
C ILE A 60 8.84 -0.19 -22.93
N SER A 61 8.46 0.92 -23.57
CA SER A 61 7.16 1.07 -24.24
C SER A 61 6.91 0.03 -25.35
N PHE A 62 7.95 -0.34 -26.11
CA PHE A 62 7.86 -1.39 -27.13
C PHE A 62 7.47 -2.75 -26.53
N LEU A 63 8.19 -3.17 -25.49
CA LEU A 63 7.95 -4.44 -24.82
C LEU A 63 6.60 -4.45 -24.10
N LYS A 64 6.24 -3.33 -23.49
CA LYS A 64 4.90 -3.13 -22.89
C LYS A 64 3.81 -3.44 -23.91
N ASN A 65 3.81 -2.74 -25.05
CA ASN A 65 2.75 -2.87 -26.05
C ASN A 65 2.64 -4.30 -26.61
N TRP A 66 3.79 -4.97 -26.80
CA TRP A 66 3.84 -6.34 -27.28
C TRP A 66 3.29 -7.33 -26.26
N VAL A 67 3.75 -7.28 -25.00
CA VAL A 67 3.30 -8.22 -23.95
C VAL A 67 1.84 -7.96 -23.58
N THR A 68 1.40 -6.69 -23.54
CA THR A 68 0.02 -6.35 -23.20
C THR A 68 -1.01 -6.81 -24.23
N ARG A 69 -0.58 -7.26 -25.42
CA ARG A 69 -1.43 -7.96 -26.38
C ARG A 69 -1.86 -9.34 -25.90
N TYR A 70 -1.01 -10.00 -25.10
CA TYR A 70 -1.24 -11.37 -24.62
C TYR A 70 -1.68 -11.39 -23.15
N VAL A 71 -1.11 -10.52 -22.32
CA VAL A 71 -1.30 -10.55 -20.86
C VAL A 71 -1.57 -9.15 -20.33
N SER A 72 -2.66 -9.00 -19.56
CA SER A 72 -3.03 -7.69 -18.99
C SER A 72 -1.98 -7.18 -17.98
N MET A 73 -1.89 -5.86 -17.83
CA MET A 73 -0.96 -5.23 -16.86
C MET A 73 -1.25 -5.64 -15.41
N ASN A 74 -2.53 -5.89 -15.09
CA ASN A 74 -2.95 -6.39 -13.78
C ASN A 74 -2.44 -7.81 -13.52
N THR A 75 -2.49 -8.68 -14.54
CA THR A 75 -1.96 -10.05 -14.44
C THR A 75 -0.45 -10.05 -14.26
N LEU A 76 0.28 -9.22 -15.01
CA LEU A 76 1.73 -9.08 -14.86
C LEU A 76 2.13 -8.61 -13.46
N LEU A 77 1.35 -7.69 -12.87
CA LEU A 77 1.56 -7.26 -11.49
C LEU A 77 1.28 -8.38 -10.48
N SER A 78 0.22 -9.18 -10.71
CA SER A 78 -0.04 -10.36 -9.89
C SER A 78 1.12 -11.36 -9.97
N TRP A 79 1.62 -11.64 -11.17
CA TRP A 79 2.80 -12.50 -11.35
C TRP A 79 4.02 -11.94 -10.61
N HIS A 80 4.33 -10.64 -10.74
CA HIS A 80 5.40 -9.99 -9.98
C HIS A 80 5.28 -10.24 -8.46
N ILE A 81 4.08 -10.11 -7.89
CA ILE A 81 3.86 -10.33 -6.45
C ILE A 81 4.03 -11.82 -6.09
N TYR A 82 3.31 -12.72 -6.77
CA TYR A 82 3.32 -14.14 -6.42
C TYR A 82 4.68 -14.79 -6.65
N THR A 83 5.31 -14.54 -7.79
CA THR A 83 6.62 -15.12 -8.13
C THR A 83 7.74 -14.51 -7.28
N GLY A 84 7.63 -13.25 -6.88
CA GLY A 84 8.55 -12.64 -5.92
C GLY A 84 8.50 -13.34 -4.55
N ILE A 85 7.30 -13.54 -4.00
CA ILE A 85 7.15 -14.16 -2.67
C ILE A 85 7.53 -15.66 -2.71
N ILE A 86 7.04 -16.40 -3.71
CA ILE A 86 7.36 -17.83 -3.87
C ILE A 86 8.86 -18.00 -4.14
N GLY A 87 9.44 -17.16 -5.00
CA GLY A 87 10.89 -17.14 -5.26
C GLY A 87 11.69 -16.91 -3.97
N SER A 88 11.29 -15.95 -3.14
CA SER A 88 11.91 -15.69 -1.83
C SER A 88 11.84 -16.88 -0.90
N ILE A 89 10.70 -17.57 -0.83
CA ILE A 89 10.54 -18.78 -0.02
C ILE A 89 11.51 -19.88 -0.48
N LEU A 90 11.57 -20.17 -1.79
CA LEU A 90 12.47 -21.20 -2.32
C LEU A 90 13.94 -20.85 -2.08
N ILE A 91 14.32 -19.57 -2.22
CA ILE A 91 15.68 -19.10 -1.94
C ILE A 91 16.00 -19.23 -0.44
N LEU A 92 15.07 -18.89 0.45
CA LEU A 92 15.27 -19.09 1.90
C LEU A 92 15.50 -20.56 2.23
N ILE A 93 14.69 -21.46 1.68
CA ILE A 93 14.87 -22.91 1.83
C ILE A 93 16.24 -23.34 1.30
N HIS A 94 16.64 -22.85 0.11
CA HIS A 94 17.94 -23.12 -0.51
C HIS A 94 19.12 -22.80 0.42
N THR A 95 19.03 -21.74 1.24
CA THR A 95 20.13 -21.40 2.18
C THR A 95 20.42 -22.53 3.18
N GLY A 96 19.46 -23.42 3.44
CA GLY A 96 19.58 -24.45 4.49
C GLY A 96 19.83 -23.86 5.87
N HIS A 97 19.47 -22.57 6.07
CA HIS A 97 19.75 -21.82 7.28
C HIS A 97 21.26 -21.76 7.59
N LYS A 98 22.09 -21.63 6.55
CA LYS A 98 23.55 -21.48 6.67
C LYS A 98 23.97 -20.08 6.23
N PHE A 99 24.45 -19.28 7.18
CA PHE A 99 24.84 -17.87 6.96
C PHE A 99 26.32 -17.62 7.26
N ASN A 100 27.20 -18.36 6.58
CA ASN A 100 28.66 -18.25 6.81
C ASN A 100 29.37 -17.27 5.86
N SER A 101 28.68 -16.77 4.83
CA SER A 101 29.26 -15.84 3.86
C SER A 101 28.55 -14.49 3.92
N ALA A 102 29.33 -13.40 3.87
CA ALA A 102 28.77 -12.05 3.86
C ALA A 102 27.83 -11.84 2.66
N LEU A 103 28.17 -12.42 1.51
CA LEU A 103 27.34 -12.39 0.31
C LEU A 103 26.00 -13.12 0.51
N GLY A 104 26.00 -14.28 1.16
CA GLY A 104 24.77 -15.02 1.45
C GLY A 104 23.86 -14.26 2.42
N ILE A 105 24.44 -13.71 3.50
CA ILE A 105 23.72 -12.87 4.47
C ILE A 105 23.10 -11.66 3.78
N ALA A 106 23.89 -10.92 2.98
CA ALA A 106 23.44 -9.74 2.27
C ALA A 106 22.32 -10.07 1.27
N LEU A 107 22.47 -11.16 0.52
CA LEU A 107 21.46 -11.61 -0.45
C LEU A 107 20.14 -11.98 0.24
N THR A 108 20.20 -12.75 1.34
CA THR A 108 19.01 -13.11 2.12
C THR A 108 18.35 -11.89 2.74
N ALA A 109 19.13 -10.98 3.34
CA ALA A 109 18.61 -9.74 3.90
C ALA A 109 17.92 -8.87 2.84
N MET A 110 18.56 -8.68 1.68
CA MET A 110 17.96 -7.94 0.56
C MET A 110 16.71 -8.62 0.02
N THR A 111 16.69 -9.95 -0.03
CA THR A 111 15.51 -10.73 -0.47
C THR A 111 14.32 -10.44 0.45
N LEU A 112 14.53 -10.48 1.77
CA LEU A 112 13.50 -10.18 2.77
C LEU A 112 13.05 -8.71 2.68
N ILE A 113 14.00 -7.77 2.64
CA ILE A 113 13.72 -6.34 2.55
C ILE A 113 12.89 -6.02 1.31
N VAL A 114 13.27 -6.50 0.14
CA VAL A 114 12.55 -6.25 -1.12
C VAL A 114 11.16 -6.86 -1.08
N THR A 115 11.04 -8.12 -0.65
CA THR A 115 9.74 -8.82 -0.64
C THR A 115 8.76 -8.16 0.33
N LEU A 116 9.20 -7.87 1.55
CA LEU A 116 8.38 -7.19 2.56
C LEU A 116 8.05 -5.75 2.14
N SER A 117 9.02 -5.01 1.62
CA SER A 117 8.81 -3.65 1.12
C SER A 117 7.80 -3.61 -0.03
N GLY A 118 7.87 -4.57 -0.95
CA GLY A 118 6.94 -4.70 -2.07
C GLY A 118 5.52 -5.04 -1.62
N PHE A 119 5.40 -5.98 -0.67
CA PHE A 119 4.14 -6.31 -0.03
C PHE A 119 3.49 -5.09 0.65
N ILE A 120 4.25 -4.39 1.49
CA ILE A 120 3.79 -3.16 2.16
C ILE A 120 3.35 -2.12 1.12
N GLY A 121 4.16 -1.88 0.09
CA GLY A 121 3.85 -0.92 -0.98
C GLY A 121 2.55 -1.26 -1.73
N ARG A 122 2.26 -2.55 -1.97
CA ARG A 122 1.01 -2.98 -2.62
C ARG A 122 -0.21 -2.69 -1.75
N TYR A 123 -0.12 -2.93 -0.45
CA TYR A 123 -1.23 -2.65 0.48
C TYR A 123 -1.44 -1.16 0.65
N LEU A 124 -0.36 -0.39 0.78
CA LEU A 124 -0.42 1.07 0.90
C LEU A 124 -1.09 1.69 -0.34
N MET A 125 -0.72 1.24 -1.54
CA MET A 125 -1.34 1.73 -2.78
C MET A 125 -2.85 1.44 -2.83
N GLY A 126 -3.27 0.23 -2.46
CA GLY A 126 -4.68 -0.17 -2.47
C GLY A 126 -5.50 0.58 -1.43
N PHE A 127 -4.96 0.74 -0.23
CA PHE A 127 -5.58 1.52 0.85
C PHE A 127 -5.79 2.98 0.45
N MET A 128 -4.74 3.61 -0.09
CA MET A 128 -4.78 5.01 -0.55
C MET A 128 -5.80 5.25 -1.65
N ALA A 129 -5.86 4.38 -2.66
CA ALA A 129 -6.79 4.56 -3.77
C ALA A 129 -8.26 4.51 -3.30
N HIS A 130 -8.57 3.58 -2.39
CA HIS A 130 -9.92 3.43 -1.84
C HIS A 130 -10.30 4.58 -0.92
N GLU A 131 -9.41 4.98 -0.01
CA GLU A 131 -9.68 6.03 0.97
C GLU A 131 -9.95 7.39 0.31
N ILE A 132 -9.20 7.75 -0.75
CA ILE A 132 -9.47 8.98 -1.51
C ILE A 132 -10.85 8.92 -2.17
N ASP A 133 -11.17 7.79 -2.80
CA ASP A 133 -12.38 7.65 -3.60
C ASP A 133 -13.63 7.77 -2.73
N GLU A 134 -13.59 7.14 -1.55
CA GLU A 134 -14.61 7.25 -0.52
C GLU A 134 -14.76 8.70 -0.02
N LYS A 135 -13.65 9.37 0.35
CA LYS A 135 -13.67 10.78 0.78
C LYS A 135 -14.20 11.71 -0.30
N LYS A 136 -13.84 11.51 -1.56
CA LYS A 136 -14.37 12.30 -2.69
C LYS A 136 -15.87 12.10 -2.88
N THR A 137 -16.34 10.86 -2.73
CA THR A 137 -17.77 10.53 -2.84
C THR A 137 -18.56 11.22 -1.73
N ILE A 138 -18.06 11.19 -0.49
CA ILE A 138 -18.67 11.91 0.66
C ILE A 138 -18.68 13.41 0.41
N LEU A 139 -17.57 13.98 -0.08
CA LEU A 139 -17.46 15.41 -0.38
C LEU A 139 -18.48 15.86 -1.44
N MET A 140 -18.65 15.09 -2.51
CA MET A 140 -19.67 15.36 -3.52
C MET A 140 -21.09 15.31 -2.93
N GLY A 141 -21.35 14.37 -2.00
CA GLY A 141 -22.60 14.29 -1.27
C GLY A 141 -22.87 15.52 -0.40
N LEU A 142 -21.89 15.95 0.39
CA LEU A 142 -21.98 17.14 1.24
C LEU A 142 -22.16 18.43 0.42
N GLN A 143 -21.41 18.58 -0.68
CA GLN A 143 -21.57 19.71 -1.60
C GLN A 143 -22.98 19.77 -2.19
N LYS A 144 -23.56 18.63 -2.57
CA LYS A 144 -24.93 18.56 -3.06
C LYS A 144 -25.94 18.98 -1.99
N GLN A 145 -25.76 18.53 -0.74
CA GLN A 145 -26.62 18.95 0.37
C GLN A 145 -26.50 20.44 0.65
N TYR A 146 -25.28 20.98 0.65
CA TYR A 146 -25.03 22.41 0.83
C TYR A 146 -25.72 23.24 -0.24
N GLN A 147 -25.66 22.82 -1.51
CA GLN A 147 -26.36 23.50 -2.61
C GLN A 147 -27.88 23.53 -2.40
N ILE A 148 -28.48 22.44 -1.91
CA ILE A 148 -29.92 22.39 -1.60
C ILE A 148 -30.26 23.41 -0.49
N VAL A 149 -29.47 23.44 0.59
CA VAL A 149 -29.70 24.40 1.69
C VAL A 149 -29.48 25.85 1.24
N ALA A 150 -28.47 26.09 0.41
CA ALA A 150 -28.21 27.41 -0.17
C ALA A 150 -29.37 27.88 -1.07
N GLN A 151 -30.00 26.97 -1.81
CA GLN A 151 -31.20 27.26 -2.60
C GLN A 151 -32.42 27.51 -1.70
N GLU A 152 -32.61 26.76 -0.61
CA GLU A 152 -33.66 27.04 0.41
C GLU A 152 -33.51 28.45 0.99
N LEU A 153 -32.27 28.85 1.31
CA LEU A 153 -31.94 30.20 1.81
C LEU A 153 -32.22 31.29 0.78
N GLN A 154 -31.92 31.07 -0.50
CA GLN A 154 -32.18 32.05 -1.56
C GLN A 154 -33.66 32.15 -1.92
N ALA A 155 -34.39 31.03 -1.91
CA ALA A 155 -35.84 30.99 -2.11
C ALA A 155 -36.60 31.64 -0.95
N SER A 156 -36.01 31.63 0.25
CA SER A 156 -36.48 32.35 1.42
C SER A 156 -36.00 33.81 1.37
N ALA A 157 -36.63 34.65 0.54
CA ALA A 157 -36.37 36.10 0.48
C ALA A 157 -36.51 36.77 1.89
N PRO A 158 -35.82 37.89 2.15
CA PRO A 158 -35.37 38.25 3.50
C PRO A 158 -36.53 38.70 4.38
N SER A 159 -36.91 37.85 5.32
CA SER A 159 -37.51 38.29 6.57
C SER A 159 -36.46 39.13 7.32
N LYS A 160 -36.42 40.44 7.02
CA LYS A 160 -35.73 41.46 7.82
C LYS A 160 -36.36 41.51 9.22
N GLN A 161 -36.17 40.47 10.03
CA GLN A 161 -36.25 40.63 11.47
C GLN A 161 -34.86 41.02 11.94
N ASN A 162 -34.77 42.28 12.33
CA ASN A 162 -33.60 42.94 12.89
C ASN A 162 -33.29 42.33 14.27
N ILE A 163 -32.80 41.09 14.29
CA ILE A 163 -32.40 40.40 15.52
C ILE A 163 -31.02 40.96 15.87
N GLY A 164 -31.02 41.97 16.75
CA GLY A 164 -29.81 42.64 17.19
C GLY A 164 -28.76 41.63 17.67
N LYS A 165 -27.50 41.84 17.26
CA LYS A 165 -26.32 41.00 17.61
C LYS A 165 -26.24 40.65 19.11
N LEU A 166 -26.81 41.50 19.97
CA LEU A 166 -26.87 41.33 21.41
C LEU A 166 -27.74 40.13 21.84
N HIS A 167 -28.86 39.88 21.16
CA HIS A 167 -29.77 38.77 21.45
C HIS A 167 -29.18 37.40 21.06
N LEU A 168 -28.26 37.39 20.08
CA LEU A 168 -27.56 36.18 19.65
C LEU A 168 -26.47 35.76 20.65
N MET A 169 -25.81 36.73 21.29
CA MET A 169 -24.83 36.44 22.36
C MET A 169 -25.51 35.97 23.65
N THR A 170 -26.64 36.59 24.04
CA THR A 170 -27.38 36.16 25.23
C THR A 170 -28.02 34.79 25.06
N ALA A 171 -28.55 34.46 23.88
CA ALA A 171 -29.10 33.13 23.60
C ALA A 171 -28.04 32.03 23.66
N ARG A 172 -26.82 32.27 23.14
CA ARG A 172 -25.69 31.33 23.23
C ARG A 172 -25.19 31.13 24.66
N PHE A 173 -25.16 32.18 25.47
CA PHE A 173 -24.78 32.07 26.87
C PHE A 173 -25.85 31.32 27.68
N LEU A 174 -27.13 31.55 27.40
CA LEU A 174 -28.24 30.85 28.05
C LEU A 174 -28.29 29.37 27.68
N SER A 175 -27.97 28.99 26.43
CA SER A 175 -27.97 27.58 26.01
C SER A 175 -26.79 26.78 26.58
N TRP A 176 -25.68 27.44 26.90
CA TRP A 176 -24.57 26.83 27.63
C TRP A 176 -24.89 26.64 29.13
N LEU A 177 -25.79 27.46 29.68
CA LEU A 177 -26.17 27.43 31.10
C LEU A 177 -27.34 26.48 31.41
N LEU A 178 -28.21 26.20 30.43
CA LEU A 178 -29.41 25.36 30.59
C LEU A 178 -29.28 24.09 29.73
N GLU A 179 -28.76 23.05 30.38
CA GLU A 179 -28.67 21.70 29.87
C GLU A 179 -30.06 21.01 29.92
N ASP A 180 -31.02 21.43 29.07
CA ASP A 180 -32.08 20.53 28.56
C ASP A 180 -32.97 21.09 27.39
N THR A 181 -32.80 20.43 26.24
CA THR A 181 -33.79 19.94 25.25
C THR A 181 -34.84 20.81 24.53
N ALA A 182 -35.21 22.03 24.94
CA ALA A 182 -36.37 22.70 24.32
C ALA A 182 -36.07 23.75 23.22
N LEU A 183 -34.91 24.41 23.24
CA LEU A 183 -34.58 25.50 22.32
C LEU A 183 -33.72 25.08 21.11
N ASP A 184 -33.18 23.86 21.14
CA ASP A 184 -32.33 23.34 20.07
C ASP A 184 -33.12 23.01 18.79
N GLY A 185 -34.38 22.58 18.93
CA GLY A 185 -35.22 22.19 17.78
C GLY A 185 -35.54 23.34 16.81
N HIS A 186 -35.51 24.60 17.27
CA HIS A 186 -35.77 25.77 16.44
C HIS A 186 -34.49 26.40 15.85
N LEU A 187 -33.35 26.28 16.56
CA LEU A 187 -32.04 26.75 16.11
C LEU A 187 -31.41 25.80 15.07
N ILE A 188 -31.58 24.48 15.24
CA ILE A 188 -31.19 23.43 14.27
C ILE A 188 -32.02 23.54 12.96
N LYS A 189 -33.21 24.16 13.00
CA LYS A 189 -34.06 24.41 11.83
C LYS A 189 -33.59 25.57 10.96
N SER A 190 -32.75 26.48 11.46
CA SER A 190 -32.28 27.60 10.65
C SER A 190 -31.38 27.07 9.53
N ALA A 191 -31.77 27.32 8.28
CA ALA A 191 -31.00 26.90 7.11
C ALA A 191 -29.57 27.50 7.13
N GLU A 192 -29.35 28.61 7.84
CA GLU A 192 -28.05 29.22 8.07
C GLU A 192 -27.11 28.36 8.91
N VAL A 193 -27.57 27.76 10.03
CA VAL A 193 -26.74 26.87 10.87
C VAL A 193 -26.42 25.57 10.13
N ARG A 194 -27.39 25.01 9.39
CA ARG A 194 -27.16 23.85 8.51
C ARG A 194 -26.11 24.14 7.44
N ALA A 195 -26.16 25.31 6.80
CA ALA A 195 -25.18 25.72 5.80
C ALA A 195 -23.78 25.88 6.40
N LEU A 196 -23.66 26.44 7.60
CA LEU A 196 -22.37 26.58 8.31
C LEU A 196 -21.78 25.21 8.68
N CYS A 197 -22.57 24.29 9.24
CA CYS A 197 -22.10 22.95 9.57
C CYS A 197 -21.65 22.16 8.32
N LEU A 198 -22.39 22.28 7.21
CA LEU A 198 -22.02 21.67 5.95
C LEU A 198 -20.73 22.28 5.37
N ALA A 199 -20.57 23.60 5.45
CA ALA A 199 -19.35 24.27 5.00
C ALA A 199 -18.12 23.85 5.83
N ASP A 200 -18.27 23.71 7.14
CA ASP A 200 -17.21 23.23 8.04
C ASP A 200 -16.79 21.79 7.70
N ALA A 201 -17.78 20.89 7.55
CA ALA A 201 -17.54 19.50 7.15
C ALA A 201 -16.89 19.38 5.74
N ILE A 202 -17.29 20.22 4.79
CA ILE A 202 -16.66 20.29 3.46
C ILE A 202 -15.20 20.74 3.59
N SER A 203 -14.93 21.79 4.37
CA SER A 203 -13.57 22.31 4.59
C SER A 203 -12.65 21.28 5.25
N GLU A 204 -13.13 20.57 6.27
CA GLU A 204 -12.39 19.51 6.95
C GLU A 204 -12.06 18.36 5.99
N LEU A 205 -13.03 17.94 5.17
CA LEU A 205 -12.85 16.85 4.22
C LEU A 205 -11.93 17.27 3.05
N GLU A 206 -12.03 18.50 2.55
CA GLU A 206 -11.08 19.05 1.59
C GLU A 206 -9.66 19.10 2.14
N TYR A 207 -9.49 19.49 3.41
CA TYR A 207 -8.20 19.47 4.07
C TYR A 207 -7.64 18.05 4.20
N ALA A 208 -8.48 17.09 4.59
CA ALA A 208 -8.12 15.67 4.65
C ALA A 208 -7.73 15.09 3.28
N ILE A 209 -8.37 15.55 2.19
CA ILE A 209 -8.01 15.19 0.82
C ILE A 209 -6.68 15.85 0.41
N ARG A 210 -6.40 17.10 0.81
CA ARG A 210 -5.10 17.75 0.52
C ARG A 210 -3.92 17.06 1.20
N PHE A 211 -4.11 16.52 2.41
CA PHE A 211 -3.08 15.74 3.11
C PHE A 211 -2.59 14.54 2.28
N HIS A 212 -3.43 14.05 1.36
CA HIS A 212 -3.09 12.98 0.43
C HIS A 212 -1.88 13.29 -0.48
N GLU A 213 -1.64 14.56 -0.83
CA GLU A 213 -0.50 14.93 -1.69
C GLU A 213 0.85 14.66 -1.04
N HIS A 214 0.93 14.80 0.29
CA HIS A 214 2.12 14.46 1.05
C HIS A 214 2.38 12.96 1.01
N PHE A 215 1.33 12.14 1.21
CA PHE A 215 1.46 10.69 1.11
C PHE A 215 1.82 10.22 -0.29
N LYS A 216 1.26 10.84 -1.34
CA LYS A 216 1.63 10.49 -2.72
C LYS A 216 3.13 10.71 -2.97
N ARG A 217 3.70 11.81 -2.45
CA ARG A 217 5.15 12.09 -2.52
C ARG A 217 5.96 11.06 -1.74
N LEU A 218 5.53 10.70 -0.53
CA LEU A 218 6.18 9.65 0.26
C LEU A 218 6.12 8.29 -0.45
N PHE A 219 4.98 7.94 -1.04
CA PHE A 219 4.78 6.72 -1.79
C PHE A 219 5.67 6.65 -3.04
N GLN A 220 5.84 7.77 -3.76
CA GLN A 220 6.77 7.83 -4.89
C GLN A 220 8.22 7.61 -4.46
N LYS A 221 8.65 8.20 -3.33
CA LYS A 221 9.98 7.95 -2.76
C LYS A 221 10.15 6.51 -2.29
N TRP A 222 9.13 5.94 -1.65
CA TRP A 222 9.10 4.53 -1.24
C TRP A 222 9.27 3.60 -2.45
N LEU A 223 8.51 3.86 -3.52
CA LEU A 223 8.62 3.09 -4.76
C LEU A 223 10.01 3.18 -5.38
N ALA A 224 10.60 4.39 -5.40
CA ALA A 224 11.98 4.56 -5.86
C ALA A 224 12.98 3.77 -5.02
N CYS A 225 12.85 3.82 -3.69
CA CYS A 225 13.68 3.04 -2.76
C CYS A 225 13.54 1.54 -3.01
N HIS A 226 12.30 1.04 -3.17
CA HIS A 226 12.04 -0.37 -3.48
C HIS A 226 12.68 -0.82 -4.80
N ILE A 227 12.66 0.03 -5.84
CA ILE A 227 13.33 -0.29 -7.12
C ILE A 227 14.84 -0.32 -6.94
N ILE A 228 15.42 0.59 -6.15
CA ILE A 228 16.87 0.62 -5.87
C ILE A 228 17.29 -0.65 -5.11
N THR A 229 16.56 -1.02 -4.05
CA THR A 229 16.87 -2.24 -3.29
C THR A 229 16.71 -3.50 -4.12
N ALA A 230 15.70 -3.56 -5.01
CA ALA A 230 15.55 -4.64 -5.97
C ALA A 230 16.74 -4.72 -6.93
N LEU A 231 17.25 -3.59 -7.43
CA LEU A 231 18.42 -3.58 -8.31
C LEU A 231 19.67 -4.10 -7.60
N ILE A 232 19.90 -3.69 -6.35
CA ILE A 232 20.98 -4.21 -5.51
C ILE A 232 20.84 -5.72 -5.31
N LEU A 233 19.62 -6.20 -5.02
CA LEU A 233 19.33 -7.63 -4.89
C LEU A 233 19.76 -8.42 -6.13
N TYR A 234 19.44 -7.95 -7.34
CA TYR A 234 19.82 -8.64 -8.57
C TYR A 234 21.32 -8.62 -8.85
N VAL A 235 22.03 -7.55 -8.48
CA VAL A 235 23.50 -7.51 -8.55
C VAL A 235 24.09 -8.57 -7.62
N LEU A 236 23.62 -8.65 -6.37
CA LEU A 236 24.05 -9.68 -5.42
C LEU A 236 23.71 -11.09 -5.90
N LEU A 237 22.53 -11.28 -6.50
CA LEU A 237 22.13 -12.57 -7.07
C LEU A 237 23.07 -12.99 -8.20
N GLY A 238 23.42 -12.06 -9.10
CA GLY A 238 24.39 -12.31 -10.17
C GLY A 238 25.76 -12.71 -9.63
N LEU A 239 26.26 -11.98 -8.62
CA LEU A 239 27.52 -12.33 -7.94
C LEU A 239 27.44 -13.69 -7.23
N HIS A 240 26.30 -14.02 -6.63
CA HIS A 240 26.07 -15.31 -5.99
C HIS A 240 26.18 -16.46 -7.00
N VAL A 241 25.44 -16.37 -8.11
CA VAL A 241 25.46 -17.38 -9.18
C VAL A 241 26.85 -17.48 -9.79
N TRP A 242 27.50 -16.35 -10.09
CA TRP A 242 28.88 -16.32 -10.59
C TRP A 242 29.85 -17.03 -9.65
N SER A 243 29.77 -16.74 -8.34
CA SER A 243 30.64 -17.39 -7.35
C SER A 243 30.42 -18.90 -7.29
N GLY A 244 29.16 -19.36 -7.41
CA GLY A 244 28.83 -20.79 -7.46
C GLY A 244 29.41 -21.49 -8.68
N ILE A 245 29.43 -20.81 -9.84
CA ILE A 245 30.05 -21.34 -11.07
C ILE A 245 31.57 -21.34 -10.95
N TYR A 246 32.16 -20.23 -10.49
CA TYR A 246 33.61 -20.03 -10.42
C TYR A 246 34.30 -21.00 -9.44
N PHE A 247 33.72 -21.21 -8.26
CA PHE A 247 34.27 -22.15 -7.26
C PHE A 247 33.85 -23.62 -7.49
N GLY A 248 33.17 -23.90 -8.61
CA GLY A 248 32.69 -25.22 -8.99
C GLY A 248 31.34 -25.56 -8.37
N LEU A 249 30.41 -26.05 -9.19
CA LEU A 249 29.08 -26.52 -8.76
C LEU A 249 29.24 -27.77 -7.88
N ARG A 250 29.30 -27.59 -6.56
CA ARG A 250 29.54 -28.65 -5.56
C ARG A 250 28.44 -29.72 -5.48
N TRP A 251 27.33 -29.57 -6.20
CA TRP A 251 26.19 -30.51 -6.15
C TRP A 251 26.26 -31.66 -7.17
N PHE A 252 27.24 -31.67 -8.07
CA PHE A 252 27.48 -32.80 -8.99
C PHE A 252 28.42 -33.87 -8.39
N GLN A 253 28.84 -33.69 -7.13
CA GLN A 253 29.69 -34.63 -6.38
C GLN A 253 28.88 -35.45 -5.39
#